data_AF-A0A255SHM9-F1
#
_entry.id   AF-A0A255SHM9-F1
#
_cell.length_a   1.000
_cell.length_b   1.000
_cell.length_c   1.000
_cell.angle_alpha   90.00
_cell.angle_beta   90.00
_cell.angle_gamma   90.00
#
_symmetry.space_group_name_H-M   'P 1'
#
loop_
_entity.id
_entity.type
_entity.pdbx_description
1 polymer ?
#
loop_
_entity_poly.entity_id
_entity_poly.type
_entity_poly.pdbx_seq_one_letter_code
_entity_poly.pdbx_strand_id
1 'polypeptide(L)'
;MKKTLLLVAMALLGLTHVSAQDVDDLGIFNHLSIGAGVGTTGITIDLAAPVTPYVAVRAGVDIFPNIKVKTDLDIDVNVDQQYEHYISGFTIPKDVKVEGKTDMIGGNAHVLFDFFPFKQSSFHLTAGAYFGKDKVVSLYNKEDGALKVINQANQILINEGIANPNTHENMIGLDLGDFFLTPDQNGNVDATLKVSKFRPYVGLGFGRPVPMKHRFTCNFDLGVQFWGTPEVYLRDNKLEKTTTNSDAGEVLKVISKISVYPSLNIRFVGRIL
;
A
#
# COMPACT_ATOMS: atom_id res chain seq x y z
N MET A 1 -18.89 -14.37 -12.58
CA MET A 1 -18.61 -12.95 -12.26
C MET A 1 -19.81 -12.02 -12.41
N LYS A 2 -20.79 -12.27 -13.31
CA LYS A 2 -22.01 -11.43 -13.43
C LYS A 2 -23.08 -11.67 -12.34
N LYS A 3 -23.08 -12.84 -11.68
CA LYS A 3 -24.10 -13.22 -10.68
C LYS A 3 -23.82 -12.69 -9.27
N THR A 4 -22.57 -12.40 -8.93
CA THR A 4 -22.17 -11.83 -7.63
C THR A 4 -22.35 -10.31 -7.55
N LEU A 5 -22.30 -9.61 -8.70
CA LEU A 5 -22.59 -8.16 -8.76
C LEU A 5 -24.09 -7.86 -8.57
N LEU A 6 -24.96 -8.78 -9.00
CA LEU A 6 -26.42 -8.65 -8.86
C LEU A 6 -26.88 -8.82 -7.40
N LEU A 7 -26.15 -9.59 -6.59
CA LEU A 7 -26.45 -9.81 -5.16
C LEU A 7 -26.14 -8.59 -4.30
N VAL A 8 -25.09 -7.83 -4.65
CA VAL A 8 -24.78 -6.55 -3.98
C VAL A 8 -25.78 -5.46 -4.39
N ALA A 9 -26.23 -5.46 -5.65
CA ALA A 9 -27.29 -4.56 -6.12
C ALA A 9 -28.68 -4.90 -5.54
N MET A 10 -29.00 -6.18 -5.31
CA MET A 10 -30.27 -6.58 -4.66
C MET A 10 -30.26 -6.34 -3.14
N ALA A 11 -29.09 -6.38 -2.48
CA ALA A 11 -28.98 -5.96 -1.08
C ALA A 11 -29.23 -4.46 -0.88
N LEU A 12 -29.00 -3.63 -1.91
CA LEU A 12 -29.29 -2.19 -1.92
C LEU A 12 -30.75 -1.83 -2.23
N LEU A 13 -31.55 -2.76 -2.77
CA LEU A 13 -32.95 -2.51 -3.17
C LEU A 13 -33.99 -2.97 -2.13
N GLY A 14 -33.59 -3.69 -1.08
CA GLY A 14 -34.47 -4.31 -0.09
C GLY A 14 -34.95 -3.44 1.07
N LEU A 15 -34.63 -2.15 1.11
CA LEU A 15 -34.96 -1.26 2.25
C LEU A 15 -36.16 -0.32 2.02
N THR A 16 -36.96 -0.54 0.98
CA THR A 16 -38.07 0.36 0.61
C THR A 16 -39.37 0.10 1.37
N HIS A 17 -39.35 -0.02 2.70
CA HIS A 17 -40.54 0.15 3.53
C HIS A 17 -40.16 0.71 4.91
N VAL A 18 -40.16 2.03 5.05
CA VAL A 18 -40.24 2.69 6.36
C VAL A 18 -41.33 3.75 6.27
N SER A 19 -42.33 3.60 7.14
CA SER A 19 -43.48 4.51 7.22
C SER A 19 -43.03 5.91 7.61
N ALA A 20 -43.55 6.89 6.90
CA ALA A 20 -43.51 8.30 7.27
C ALA A 20 -44.27 8.53 8.57
N GLN A 21 -43.61 9.10 9.59
CA GLN A 21 -44.12 10.14 10.49
C GLN A 21 -43.03 10.54 11.50
N ASP A 22 -43.01 11.85 11.79
CA ASP A 22 -42.21 12.64 12.72
C ASP A 22 -40.83 13.17 12.32
N VAL A 23 -40.75 14.51 12.46
CA VAL A 23 -39.66 15.43 12.15
C VAL A 23 -38.57 15.28 13.21
N ASP A 24 -37.64 14.37 12.97
CA ASP A 24 -36.31 14.40 13.57
C ASP A 24 -35.29 14.42 12.42
N ASP A 25 -34.48 15.49 12.33
CA ASP A 25 -33.35 15.70 11.39
C ASP A 25 -32.21 14.65 11.55
N LEU A 26 -32.52 13.48 12.14
CA LEU A 26 -31.61 12.49 12.69
C LEU A 26 -32.01 11.04 12.34
N GLY A 27 -32.97 10.84 11.44
CA GLY A 27 -33.38 9.50 11.01
C GLY A 27 -32.30 8.74 10.23
N ILE A 28 -32.35 7.41 10.34
CA ILE A 28 -31.41 6.46 9.70
C ILE A 28 -31.53 6.59 8.18
N PHE A 29 -30.41 6.82 7.48
CA PHE A 29 -30.35 6.98 6.02
C PHE A 29 -31.23 8.12 5.43
N ASN A 30 -31.71 9.05 6.24
CA ASN A 30 -32.55 10.15 5.76
C ASN A 30 -31.78 11.16 4.89
N HIS A 31 -30.45 11.20 5.00
CA HIS A 31 -29.58 12.10 4.27
C HIS A 31 -28.41 11.34 3.67
N LEU A 32 -28.09 11.67 2.43
CA LEU A 32 -26.93 11.15 1.71
C LEU A 32 -25.99 12.31 1.39
N SER A 33 -24.70 12.11 1.64
CA SER A 33 -23.65 13.05 1.24
C SER A 33 -22.64 12.39 0.32
N ILE A 34 -21.95 13.24 -0.43
CA ILE A 34 -20.77 12.88 -1.21
C ILE A 34 -19.57 13.66 -0.67
N GLY A 35 -18.49 12.93 -0.40
CA GLY A 35 -17.21 13.46 0.01
C GLY A 35 -16.21 13.35 -1.13
N ALA A 36 -15.41 14.40 -1.29
CA ALA A 36 -14.19 14.39 -2.09
C ALA A 36 -13.04 14.94 -1.24
N GLY A 37 -11.89 14.27 -1.24
CA GLY A 37 -10.78 14.67 -0.39
C GLY A 37 -9.43 14.25 -0.90
N VAL A 38 -8.42 14.69 -0.18
CA VAL A 38 -7.02 14.38 -0.44
C VAL A 38 -6.33 14.02 0.86
N GLY A 39 -5.42 13.07 0.77
CA GLY A 39 -4.71 12.60 1.92
C GLY A 39 -3.50 11.76 1.54
N THR A 40 -2.88 11.20 2.57
CA THR A 40 -1.79 10.22 2.42
C THR A 40 -2.22 9.01 1.57
N THR A 41 -3.48 8.59 1.62
CA THR A 41 -4.04 7.52 0.77
C THR A 41 -4.30 7.92 -0.68
N GLY A 42 -4.07 9.19 -1.04
CA GLY A 42 -4.33 9.74 -2.36
C GLY A 42 -5.60 10.58 -2.38
N ILE A 43 -6.35 10.48 -3.48
CA ILE A 43 -7.62 11.19 -3.69
C ILE A 43 -8.76 10.29 -3.23
N THR A 44 -9.56 10.78 -2.29
CA THR A 44 -10.70 10.05 -1.73
C THR A 44 -12.00 10.52 -2.36
N ILE A 45 -12.87 9.60 -2.75
CA ILE A 45 -14.25 9.87 -3.13
C ILE A 45 -15.13 8.89 -2.36
N ASP A 46 -16.08 9.40 -1.57
CA ASP A 46 -16.93 8.57 -0.73
C ASP A 46 -18.37 9.06 -0.68
N LEU A 47 -19.26 8.14 -0.29
CA LEU A 47 -20.64 8.43 0.09
C LEU A 47 -20.77 8.20 1.59
N ALA A 48 -21.58 9.02 2.25
CA ALA A 48 -21.87 8.83 3.66
C ALA A 48 -23.34 9.01 4.00
N ALA A 49 -23.78 8.26 5.01
CA ALA A 49 -25.13 8.32 5.53
C ALA A 49 -25.15 8.15 7.06
N PRO A 50 -26.09 8.81 7.77
CA PRO A 50 -26.25 8.58 9.20
C PRO A 50 -26.91 7.22 9.43
N VAL A 51 -26.38 6.44 10.35
CA VAL A 51 -27.00 5.20 10.85
C VAL A 51 -27.75 5.48 12.15
N THR A 52 -27.20 6.34 13.00
CA THR A 52 -27.84 6.85 14.22
C THR A 52 -27.40 8.31 14.44
N PRO A 53 -27.95 9.04 15.43
CA PRO A 53 -27.43 10.36 15.80
C PRO A 53 -25.95 10.36 16.23
N TYR A 54 -25.42 9.19 16.60
CA TYR A 54 -24.07 9.00 17.10
C TYR A 54 -23.17 8.25 16.13
N VAL A 55 -23.71 7.67 15.05
CA VAL A 55 -22.95 6.83 14.12
C VAL A 55 -23.30 7.19 12.69
N ALA A 56 -22.28 7.48 11.88
CA ALA A 56 -22.41 7.58 10.43
C ALA A 56 -21.55 6.51 9.77
N VAL A 57 -22.00 6.02 8.60
CA VAL A 57 -21.23 5.11 7.77
C VAL A 57 -20.71 5.86 6.54
N ARG A 58 -19.48 5.55 6.14
CA ARG A 58 -18.82 6.03 4.92
C ARG A 58 -18.38 4.85 4.09
N ALA A 59 -18.61 4.92 2.79
CA ALA A 59 -18.09 3.94 1.85
C ALA A 59 -17.59 4.64 0.59
N GLY A 60 -16.37 4.31 0.17
CA GLY A 60 -15.73 5.04 -0.92
C GLY A 60 -14.47 4.37 -1.43
N VAL A 61 -13.72 5.14 -2.22
CA VAL A 61 -12.47 4.72 -2.85
C VAL A 61 -11.37 5.77 -2.66
N ASP A 62 -10.14 5.31 -2.48
CA ASP A 62 -8.93 6.11 -2.35
C ASP A 62 -7.96 5.79 -3.49
N ILE A 63 -7.72 6.76 -4.37
CA ILE A 63 -6.93 6.60 -5.57
C ILE A 63 -5.57 7.26 -5.35
N PHE A 64 -4.53 6.44 -5.20
CA PHE A 64 -3.16 6.93 -5.10
C PHE A 64 -2.56 7.17 -6.50
N PRO A 65 -1.93 8.33 -6.76
CA PRO A 65 -1.34 8.65 -8.06
C PRO A 65 -0.12 7.77 -8.36
N ASN A 66 0.16 7.54 -9.64
CA ASN A 66 1.36 6.83 -10.09
C ASN A 66 2.60 7.72 -9.94
N ILE A 67 3.31 7.58 -8.82
CA ILE A 67 4.59 8.23 -8.58
C ILE A 67 5.71 7.27 -8.99
N LYS A 68 6.62 7.80 -9.82
CA LYS A 68 7.86 7.14 -10.25
C LYS A 68 9.06 7.89 -9.69
N VAL A 69 9.95 7.19 -9.02
CA VAL A 69 11.19 7.71 -8.45
C VAL A 69 12.34 6.94 -9.06
N LYS A 70 13.34 7.68 -9.53
CA LYS A 70 14.57 7.10 -10.09
C LYS A 70 15.67 7.24 -9.06
N THR A 71 16.40 6.17 -8.82
CA THR A 71 17.54 6.16 -7.89
C THR A 71 18.59 5.19 -8.41
N ASP A 72 19.79 5.30 -7.89
CA ASP A 72 20.90 4.43 -8.23
C ASP A 72 21.14 3.55 -6.99
N LEU A 73 21.24 2.24 -7.18
CA LEU A 73 21.51 1.27 -6.11
C LEU A 73 22.89 0.67 -6.29
N ASP A 74 23.61 0.58 -5.18
CA ASP A 74 24.92 -0.05 -5.15
C ASP A 74 24.80 -1.57 -5.34
N ILE A 75 25.78 -2.11 -6.05
CA ILE A 75 25.94 -3.55 -6.27
C ILE A 75 26.93 -4.08 -5.25
N ASP A 76 26.51 -5.09 -4.51
CA ASP A 76 27.35 -5.80 -3.56
C ASP A 76 27.98 -7.03 -4.22
N VAL A 77 29.30 -7.14 -4.06
CA VAL A 77 30.12 -8.26 -4.53
C VAL A 77 30.51 -9.07 -3.31
N ASN A 78 29.58 -9.86 -2.82
CA ASN A 78 29.79 -10.71 -1.66
C ASN A 78 30.39 -12.05 -2.10
N VAL A 79 31.67 -12.05 -2.47
CA VAL A 79 32.43 -13.25 -2.89
C VAL A 79 33.71 -13.31 -2.07
N ASP A 80 33.98 -14.45 -1.42
CA ASP A 80 35.21 -14.62 -0.65
C ASP A 80 36.45 -14.42 -1.53
N GLN A 81 37.49 -13.79 -0.97
CA GLN A 81 38.73 -13.45 -1.68
C GLN A 81 39.37 -14.63 -2.43
N GLN A 82 39.25 -15.84 -1.89
CA GLN A 82 39.79 -17.05 -2.53
C GLN A 82 39.10 -17.41 -3.86
N TYR A 83 37.87 -16.95 -4.08
CA TYR A 83 37.04 -17.24 -5.25
C TYR A 83 36.96 -16.08 -6.24
N GLU A 84 37.49 -14.89 -5.92
CA GLU A 84 37.46 -13.72 -6.81
C GLU A 84 38.08 -13.99 -8.19
N HIS A 85 39.02 -14.92 -8.31
CA HIS A 85 39.64 -15.27 -9.59
C HIS A 85 38.62 -15.82 -10.61
N TYR A 86 37.55 -16.50 -10.17
CA TYR A 86 36.48 -17.00 -11.06
C TYR A 86 35.68 -15.87 -11.71
N ILE A 87 35.64 -14.69 -11.10
CA ILE A 87 34.89 -13.53 -11.60
C ILE A 87 35.78 -12.42 -12.16
N SER A 88 37.11 -12.59 -12.14
CA SER A 88 38.09 -11.58 -12.59
C SER A 88 37.94 -11.15 -14.06
N GLY A 89 37.34 -12.00 -14.90
CA GLY A 89 37.04 -11.69 -16.30
C GLY A 89 35.79 -10.81 -16.51
N PHE A 90 35.01 -10.55 -15.46
CA PHE A 90 33.78 -9.76 -15.53
C PHE A 90 34.02 -8.32 -15.08
N THR A 91 33.54 -7.35 -15.86
CA THR A 91 33.47 -5.96 -15.43
C THR A 91 32.13 -5.74 -14.73
N ILE A 92 32.11 -5.90 -13.40
CA ILE A 92 30.90 -5.71 -12.59
C ILE A 92 30.66 -4.21 -12.37
N PRO A 93 29.47 -3.68 -12.73
CA PRO A 93 29.14 -2.29 -12.46
C PRO A 93 29.09 -2.04 -10.95
N LYS A 94 29.42 -0.81 -10.53
CA LYS A 94 29.35 -0.42 -9.10
C LYS A 94 27.93 -0.14 -8.64
N ASP A 95 27.13 0.42 -9.55
CA ASP A 95 25.76 0.82 -9.31
C ASP A 95 24.86 0.44 -10.49
N VAL A 96 23.56 0.42 -10.24
CA VAL A 96 22.54 0.27 -11.27
C VAL A 96 21.42 1.26 -11.07
N LYS A 97 20.98 1.87 -12.18
CA LYS A 97 19.84 2.77 -12.18
C LYS A 97 18.57 1.97 -12.08
N VAL A 98 17.76 2.26 -11.07
CA VAL A 98 16.46 1.64 -10.86
C VAL A 98 15.34 2.67 -10.86
N GLU A 99 14.15 2.22 -11.25
CA GLU A 99 12.90 2.95 -11.15
C GLU A 99 12.00 2.28 -10.12
N GLY A 100 11.75 3.00 -9.02
CA GLY A 100 10.71 2.68 -8.06
C GLY A 100 9.38 3.28 -8.49
N LYS A 101 8.32 2.47 -8.51
CA LYS A 101 6.98 2.86 -8.90
C LYS A 101 5.98 2.47 -7.83
N THR A 102 5.10 3.40 -7.48
CA THR A 102 3.95 3.11 -6.60
C THR A 102 2.88 2.32 -7.36
N ASP A 103 2.44 1.19 -6.80
CA ASP A 103 1.51 0.24 -7.44
C ASP A 103 0.13 0.19 -6.77
N MET A 104 -0.17 1.21 -5.95
CA MET A 104 -1.49 1.45 -5.36
C MET A 104 -2.50 2.05 -6.37
N ILE A 105 -2.13 2.15 -7.65
CA ILE A 105 -2.97 2.64 -8.74
C ILE A 105 -4.15 1.69 -8.96
N GLY A 106 -5.37 2.19 -8.94
CA GLY A 106 -6.60 1.40 -9.13
C GLY A 106 -7.57 1.43 -7.95
N GLY A 107 -7.24 2.17 -6.89
CA GLY A 107 -8.15 2.46 -5.79
C GLY A 107 -8.08 1.45 -4.65
N ASN A 108 -8.10 1.95 -3.43
CA ASN A 108 -8.43 1.17 -2.23
C ASN A 108 -9.88 1.49 -1.90
N ALA A 109 -10.75 0.49 -1.82
CA ALA A 109 -12.09 0.70 -1.27
C ALA A 109 -11.99 0.84 0.25
N HIS A 110 -12.88 1.63 0.85
CA HIS A 110 -12.99 1.70 2.31
C HIS A 110 -14.44 1.61 2.75
N VAL A 111 -14.64 1.10 3.95
CA VAL A 111 -15.89 1.20 4.72
C VAL A 111 -15.52 1.64 6.13
N LEU A 112 -16.01 2.79 6.54
CA LEU A 112 -15.68 3.44 7.81
C LEU A 112 -16.95 3.79 8.58
N PHE A 113 -16.87 3.72 9.90
CA PHE A 113 -17.93 4.11 10.83
C PHE A 113 -17.40 5.20 11.75
N ASP A 114 -18.10 6.33 11.75
CA ASP A 114 -17.75 7.52 12.52
C ASP A 114 -18.67 7.59 13.74
N PHE A 115 -18.10 7.37 14.93
CA PHE A 115 -18.78 7.47 16.21
C PHE A 115 -18.59 8.86 16.83
N PHE A 116 -19.69 9.57 17.02
CA PHE A 116 -19.76 10.90 17.65
C PHE A 116 -20.16 10.74 19.11
N PRO A 117 -19.32 11.14 20.09
CA PRO A 117 -19.67 11.04 21.52
C PRO A 117 -20.92 11.84 21.92
N PHE A 118 -21.23 12.91 21.19
CA PHE A 118 -22.41 13.76 21.43
C PHE A 118 -23.15 14.05 20.12
N LYS A 119 -24.48 14.23 20.19
CA LYS A 119 -25.34 14.48 19.01
C LYS A 119 -24.90 15.70 18.19
N GLN A 120 -24.37 16.74 18.84
CA GLN A 120 -23.89 17.97 18.18
C GLN A 120 -22.37 18.01 17.99
N SER A 121 -21.65 16.92 18.31
CA SER A 121 -20.20 16.88 18.18
C SER A 121 -19.76 16.91 16.71
N SER A 122 -18.70 17.66 16.43
CA SER A 122 -17.92 17.53 15.20
C SER A 122 -16.78 16.53 15.37
N PHE A 123 -16.28 16.36 16.60
CA PHE A 123 -15.29 15.34 16.91
C PHE A 123 -15.91 13.94 16.83
N HIS A 124 -15.16 12.99 16.27
CA HIS A 124 -15.55 11.60 16.17
C HIS A 124 -14.37 10.64 16.26
N LEU A 125 -14.68 9.41 16.64
CA LEU A 125 -13.80 8.25 16.53
C LEU A 125 -14.19 7.49 15.28
N THR A 126 -13.21 7.10 14.48
CA THR A 126 -13.45 6.34 13.24
C THR A 126 -12.92 4.93 13.40
N ALA A 127 -13.73 3.94 13.03
CA ALA A 127 -13.32 2.55 12.94
C ALA A 127 -13.82 1.94 11.63
N GLY A 128 -13.03 1.08 11.00
CA GLY A 128 -13.44 0.44 9.76
C GLY A 128 -12.30 -0.32 9.10
N ALA A 129 -12.35 -0.42 7.78
CA ALA A 129 -11.30 -1.09 7.03
C ALA A 129 -11.15 -0.58 5.60
N TYR A 130 -9.94 -0.74 5.09
CA TYR A 130 -9.58 -0.56 3.69
C TYR A 130 -9.37 -1.91 3.02
N PHE A 131 -9.77 -2.01 1.75
CA PHE A 131 -9.69 -3.19 0.91
C PHE A 131 -9.04 -2.79 -0.42
N GLY A 132 -7.95 -3.42 -0.81
CA GLY A 132 -7.27 -3.02 -2.04
C GLY A 132 -6.18 -3.96 -2.48
N LYS A 133 -5.29 -3.41 -3.31
CA LYS A 133 -4.11 -4.11 -3.80
C LYS A 133 -3.13 -4.39 -2.65
N ASP A 134 -2.43 -5.51 -2.78
CA ASP A 134 -1.31 -5.89 -1.92
C ASP A 134 -0.01 -5.23 -2.36
N LYS A 135 0.25 -5.09 -3.66
CA LYS A 135 1.44 -4.40 -4.20
C LYS A 135 1.40 -2.90 -3.87
N VAL A 136 2.39 -2.41 -3.12
CA VAL A 136 2.51 -1.00 -2.70
C VAL A 136 3.53 -0.26 -3.55
N VAL A 137 4.73 -0.83 -3.68
CA VAL A 137 5.84 -0.30 -4.49
C VAL A 137 6.49 -1.45 -5.23
N SER A 138 6.82 -1.23 -6.50
CA SER A 138 7.70 -2.13 -7.25
C SER A 138 8.94 -1.39 -7.72
N LEU A 139 10.03 -2.11 -7.86
CA LEU A 139 11.36 -1.63 -8.18
C LEU A 139 11.89 -2.42 -9.37
N TYR A 140 12.31 -1.70 -10.41
CA TYR A 140 12.78 -2.28 -11.66
C TYR A 140 14.09 -1.67 -12.10
N ASN A 141 14.90 -2.41 -12.85
CA ASN A 141 16.01 -1.82 -13.57
C ASN A 141 15.49 -0.81 -14.60
N LYS A 142 16.15 0.34 -14.70
CA LYS A 142 15.79 1.37 -15.68
C LYS A 142 16.15 0.95 -17.11
N GLU A 143 17.23 0.20 -17.25
CA GLU A 143 17.74 -0.31 -18.52
C GLU A 143 17.69 -1.83 -18.51
N ASP A 144 16.97 -2.40 -19.48
CA ASP A 144 16.81 -3.85 -19.61
C ASP A 144 18.17 -4.53 -19.80
N GLY A 145 18.45 -5.51 -18.94
CA GLY A 145 19.67 -6.29 -18.98
C GLY A 145 20.94 -5.58 -18.51
N ALA A 146 20.81 -4.45 -17.82
CA ALA A 146 21.93 -3.76 -17.18
C ALA A 146 22.75 -4.68 -16.25
N LEU A 147 22.14 -5.74 -15.70
CA LEU A 147 22.78 -6.67 -14.77
C LEU A 147 23.06 -8.06 -15.35
N LYS A 148 23.09 -8.22 -16.70
CA LYS A 148 23.39 -9.52 -17.34
C LYS A 148 24.74 -10.09 -16.91
N VAL A 149 25.74 -9.22 -16.77
CA VAL A 149 27.10 -9.58 -16.35
C VAL A 149 27.11 -10.21 -14.96
N ILE A 150 26.27 -9.71 -14.04
CA ILE A 150 26.11 -10.25 -12.68
C ILE A 150 25.46 -11.63 -12.73
N ASN A 151 24.42 -11.81 -13.55
CA ASN A 151 23.79 -13.12 -13.70
C ASN A 151 24.80 -14.16 -14.22
N GLN A 152 25.59 -13.81 -15.23
CA GLN A 152 26.64 -14.69 -15.78
C GLN A 152 27.71 -15.06 -14.76
N ALA A 153 28.22 -14.09 -13.99
CA ALA A 153 29.19 -14.33 -12.94
C ALA A 153 28.62 -15.26 -11.86
N ASN A 154 27.39 -15.01 -11.40
CA ASN A 154 26.71 -15.87 -10.42
C ASN A 154 26.50 -17.29 -10.95
N GLN A 155 26.19 -17.48 -12.23
CA GLN A 155 26.03 -18.83 -12.79
C GLN A 155 27.35 -19.62 -12.74
N ILE A 156 28.50 -18.99 -12.97
CA ILE A 156 29.81 -19.66 -12.84
C ILE A 156 30.03 -20.07 -11.40
N LEU A 157 29.84 -19.15 -10.45
CA LEU A 157 30.03 -19.45 -9.02
C LEU A 157 29.10 -20.58 -8.55
N ILE A 158 27.85 -20.63 -9.04
CA ILE A 158 26.91 -21.72 -8.74
C ILE A 158 27.40 -23.05 -9.36
N ASN A 159 27.83 -23.04 -10.62
CA ASN A 159 28.27 -24.24 -11.32
C ASN A 159 29.53 -24.87 -10.72
N GLU A 160 30.43 -24.02 -10.19
CA GLU A 160 31.63 -24.45 -9.46
C GLU A 160 31.33 -24.86 -8.01
N GLY A 161 30.06 -24.78 -7.58
CA GLY A 161 29.65 -25.15 -6.21
C GLY A 161 30.09 -24.16 -5.13
N ILE A 162 30.47 -22.94 -5.51
CA ILE A 162 30.96 -21.88 -4.63
C ILE A 162 29.79 -21.06 -4.07
N ALA A 163 28.85 -20.70 -4.94
CA ALA A 163 27.69 -19.89 -4.59
C ALA A 163 26.46 -20.76 -4.30
N ASN A 164 25.66 -20.32 -3.33
CA ASN A 164 24.40 -20.98 -2.99
C ASN A 164 23.21 -20.03 -3.24
N PRO A 165 22.37 -20.32 -4.25
CA PRO A 165 21.25 -19.45 -4.61
C PRO A 165 20.14 -19.39 -3.57
N ASN A 166 20.12 -20.30 -2.59
CA ASN A 166 19.14 -20.29 -1.50
C ASN A 166 19.60 -19.43 -0.31
N THR A 167 20.89 -19.48 0.02
CA THR A 167 21.47 -18.69 1.13
C THR A 167 22.03 -17.34 0.68
N HIS A 168 22.18 -17.13 -0.63
CA HIS A 168 22.85 -15.98 -1.25
C HIS A 168 24.33 -15.83 -0.85
N GLU A 169 24.95 -16.91 -0.38
CA GLU A 169 26.39 -16.94 -0.08
C GLU A 169 27.20 -16.94 -1.37
N ASN A 170 28.31 -16.18 -1.36
CA ASN A 170 29.21 -16.03 -2.50
C ASN A 170 28.49 -15.55 -3.78
N MET A 171 27.52 -14.65 -3.66
CA MET A 171 26.76 -14.12 -4.79
C MET A 171 26.95 -12.61 -4.96
N ILE A 172 26.77 -12.15 -6.20
CA ILE A 172 26.78 -10.74 -6.58
C ILE A 172 25.33 -10.28 -6.80
N GLY A 173 24.95 -9.12 -6.27
CA GLY A 173 23.57 -8.67 -6.32
C GLY A 173 23.37 -7.27 -5.77
N LEU A 174 22.11 -6.87 -5.60
CA LEU A 174 21.76 -5.62 -4.95
C LEU A 174 21.46 -5.90 -3.48
N ASP A 175 22.19 -5.24 -2.60
CA ASP A 175 21.93 -5.30 -1.17
C ASP A 175 20.97 -4.17 -0.76
N LEU A 176 19.80 -4.57 -0.24
CA LEU A 176 18.76 -3.68 0.27
C LEU A 176 18.59 -3.85 1.79
N GLY A 177 19.69 -4.05 2.51
CA GLY A 177 19.73 -4.23 3.95
C GLY A 177 19.35 -5.64 4.35
N ASP A 178 18.08 -5.86 4.74
CA ASP A 178 17.60 -7.20 5.15
C ASP A 178 17.29 -8.11 3.93
N PHE A 179 17.46 -7.63 2.69
CA PHE A 179 17.11 -8.34 1.47
C PHE A 179 18.20 -8.26 0.42
N PHE A 180 18.57 -9.40 -0.17
CA PHE A 180 19.52 -9.49 -1.27
C PHE A 180 18.79 -9.81 -2.58
N LEU A 181 18.96 -8.99 -3.60
CA LEU A 181 18.28 -9.16 -4.89
C LEU A 181 19.27 -9.62 -5.96
N THR A 182 18.99 -10.77 -6.58
CA THR A 182 19.76 -11.28 -7.71
C THR A 182 19.04 -11.00 -9.03
N PRO A 183 19.76 -10.58 -10.09
CA PRO A 183 19.17 -10.39 -11.40
C PRO A 183 18.78 -11.72 -12.05
N ASP A 184 17.74 -11.68 -12.88
CA ASP A 184 17.34 -12.83 -13.68
C ASP A 184 18.31 -13.09 -14.85
N GLN A 185 18.02 -14.11 -15.65
CA GLN A 185 18.80 -14.50 -16.84
C GLN A 185 18.92 -13.37 -17.87
N ASN A 186 17.95 -12.45 -17.89
CA ASN A 186 17.94 -11.31 -18.79
C ASN A 186 18.67 -10.10 -18.19
N GLY A 187 19.18 -10.18 -16.95
CA GLY A 187 19.84 -9.07 -16.26
C GLY A 187 18.86 -8.07 -15.64
N ASN A 188 17.64 -8.51 -15.32
CA ASN A 188 16.57 -7.69 -14.77
C ASN A 188 16.28 -8.04 -13.30
N VAL A 189 16.01 -7.01 -12.51
CA VAL A 189 15.47 -7.12 -11.15
C VAL A 189 14.05 -6.57 -11.16
N ASP A 190 13.13 -7.34 -10.59
CA ASP A 190 11.73 -6.97 -10.35
C ASP A 190 11.40 -7.32 -8.90
N ALA A 191 11.55 -6.32 -8.02
CA ALA A 191 11.22 -6.46 -6.62
C ALA A 191 9.91 -5.73 -6.30
N THR A 192 9.03 -6.33 -5.51
CA THR A 192 7.75 -5.76 -5.12
C THR A 192 7.59 -5.82 -3.61
N LEU A 193 7.24 -4.68 -2.99
CA LEU A 193 6.77 -4.61 -1.61
C LEU A 193 5.26 -4.88 -1.56
N LYS A 194 4.85 -5.93 -0.85
CA LYS A 194 3.44 -6.32 -0.69
C LYS A 194 2.98 -6.17 0.76
N VAL A 195 1.71 -5.81 0.95
CA VAL A 195 1.02 -5.71 2.24
C VAL A 195 -0.32 -6.46 2.20
N SER A 196 -1.02 -6.53 3.32
CA SER A 196 -2.34 -7.15 3.40
C SER A 196 -3.37 -6.40 2.55
N LYS A 197 -4.20 -7.15 1.80
CA LYS A 197 -5.32 -6.57 1.02
C LYS A 197 -6.43 -6.00 1.90
N PHE A 198 -6.65 -6.61 3.06
CA PHE A 198 -7.56 -6.13 4.10
C PHE A 198 -6.77 -5.43 5.18
N ARG A 199 -7.14 -4.18 5.49
CA ARG A 199 -6.40 -3.32 6.39
C ARG A 199 -7.37 -2.66 7.37
N PRO A 200 -7.51 -3.18 8.61
CA PRO A 200 -8.27 -2.52 9.65
C PRO A 200 -7.79 -1.09 9.86
N TYR A 201 -8.71 -0.19 10.19
CA TYR A 201 -8.43 1.22 10.40
C TYR A 201 -9.07 1.71 11.69
N VAL A 202 -8.31 2.51 12.42
CA VAL A 202 -8.81 3.31 13.55
C VAL A 202 -8.27 4.72 13.44
N GLY A 203 -9.09 5.70 13.82
CA GLY A 203 -8.71 7.10 13.73
C GLY A 203 -9.56 8.02 14.58
N LEU A 204 -9.17 9.27 14.57
CA LEU A 204 -9.85 10.41 15.16
C LEU A 204 -10.17 11.39 14.04
N GLY A 205 -11.33 12.02 14.09
CA GLY A 205 -11.70 12.99 13.09
C GLY A 205 -12.47 14.16 13.65
N PHE A 206 -12.59 15.18 12.81
CA PHE A 206 -13.34 16.39 13.07
C PHE A 206 -14.19 16.76 11.85
N GLY A 207 -15.45 17.12 12.07
CA GLY A 207 -16.46 17.31 11.03
C GLY A 207 -17.42 16.13 10.94
N ARG A 208 -18.66 16.36 10.49
CA ARG A 208 -19.64 15.28 10.31
C ARG A 208 -19.64 14.86 8.84
N PRO A 209 -19.52 13.57 8.50
CA PRO A 209 -19.55 13.13 7.12
C PRO A 209 -20.92 13.35 6.48
N VAL A 210 -21.96 13.65 7.27
CA VAL A 210 -23.26 14.08 6.78
C VAL A 210 -23.58 15.43 7.43
N PRO A 211 -23.59 16.53 6.66
CA PRO A 211 -23.93 17.86 7.17
C PRO A 211 -25.34 17.91 7.76
N MET A 212 -25.49 18.37 9.01
CA MET A 212 -26.80 18.51 9.64
C MET A 212 -27.49 19.82 9.27
N LYS A 213 -26.80 20.96 9.44
CA LYS A 213 -27.38 22.30 9.24
C LYS A 213 -27.03 22.96 7.91
N HIS A 214 -25.84 22.70 7.38
CA HIS A 214 -25.32 23.33 6.17
C HIS A 214 -25.32 22.35 4.99
N ARG A 215 -25.24 22.86 3.76
CA ARG A 215 -25.13 22.01 2.56
C ARG A 215 -23.72 21.44 2.36
N PHE A 216 -22.71 22.07 2.96
CA PHE A 216 -21.30 21.71 2.82
C PHE A 216 -20.57 21.71 4.16
N THR A 217 -19.56 20.87 4.29
CA THR A 217 -18.65 20.85 5.43
C THR A 217 -17.26 20.38 5.02
N CYS A 218 -16.27 20.67 5.87
CA CYS A 218 -14.90 20.18 5.72
C CYS A 218 -14.62 19.21 6.88
N ASN A 219 -14.12 18.04 6.52
CA ASN A 219 -13.78 16.97 7.44
C ASN A 219 -12.28 16.76 7.46
N PHE A 220 -11.78 16.45 8.65
CA PHE A 220 -10.41 16.05 8.91
C PHE A 220 -10.44 14.66 9.54
N ASP A 221 -9.62 13.74 9.07
CA ASP A 221 -9.49 12.38 9.57
C ASP A 221 -7.99 12.04 9.73
N LEU A 222 -7.57 11.64 10.93
CA LEU A 222 -6.21 11.18 11.23
C LEU A 222 -6.29 9.83 11.93
N GLY A 223 -5.56 8.84 11.42
CA GLY A 223 -5.55 7.50 12.01
C GLY A 223 -4.45 6.63 11.44
N VAL A 224 -4.61 5.32 11.63
CA VAL A 224 -3.66 4.32 11.18
C VAL A 224 -4.39 3.16 10.52
N GLN A 225 -3.84 2.67 9.41
CA GLN A 225 -4.26 1.43 8.76
C GLN A 225 -3.30 0.32 9.16
N PHE A 226 -3.82 -0.77 9.71
CA PHE A 226 -3.04 -1.96 10.04
C PHE A 226 -2.88 -2.81 8.78
N TRP A 227 -1.84 -2.52 7.99
CA TRP A 227 -1.58 -3.21 6.72
C TRP A 227 -0.80 -4.53 6.86
N GLY A 228 -0.46 -4.92 8.08
CA GLY A 228 0.38 -6.09 8.36
C GLY A 228 1.86 -5.83 8.08
N THR A 229 2.71 -6.80 8.39
CA THR A 229 4.16 -6.69 8.13
C THR A 229 4.41 -6.72 6.62
N PRO A 230 5.03 -5.68 6.04
CA PRO A 230 5.31 -5.67 4.61
C PRO A 230 6.28 -6.79 4.23
N GLU A 231 6.01 -7.42 3.10
CA GLU A 231 6.78 -8.54 2.56
C GLU A 231 7.42 -8.14 1.23
N VAL A 232 8.69 -8.49 1.04
CA VAL A 232 9.40 -8.24 -0.22
C VAL A 232 9.34 -9.48 -1.09
N TYR A 233 8.98 -9.29 -2.35
CA TYR A 233 8.93 -10.34 -3.36
C TYR A 233 9.94 -10.01 -4.47
N LEU A 234 10.65 -11.02 -4.97
CA LEU A 234 11.50 -10.92 -6.16
C LEU A 234 10.91 -11.84 -7.22
N ARG A 235 10.45 -11.27 -8.34
CA ARG A 235 9.77 -12.02 -9.43
C ARG A 235 8.64 -12.92 -8.89
N ASP A 236 7.81 -12.33 -8.03
CA ASP A 236 6.70 -12.98 -7.32
C ASP A 236 7.08 -14.14 -6.36
N ASN A 237 8.36 -14.37 -6.09
CA ASN A 237 8.81 -15.24 -4.99
C ASN A 237 9.07 -14.41 -3.75
N LYS A 238 8.49 -14.81 -2.61
CA LYS A 238 8.71 -14.12 -1.33
C LYS A 238 10.16 -14.29 -0.91
N LEU A 239 10.82 -13.19 -0.57
CA LEU A 239 12.16 -13.21 0.00
C LEU A 239 12.10 -13.41 1.51
N GLU A 240 12.99 -14.27 2.01
CA GLU A 240 13.29 -14.34 3.43
C GLU A 240 14.30 -13.26 3.80
N LYS A 241 14.27 -12.83 5.07
CA LYS A 241 15.22 -11.82 5.55
C LYS A 241 16.59 -12.47 5.66
N THR A 242 17.57 -11.88 4.99
CA THR A 242 18.97 -12.27 5.12
C THR A 242 19.57 -11.53 6.31
N THR A 243 20.49 -12.18 7.04
CA THR A 243 21.34 -11.52 8.03
C THR A 243 22.47 -10.79 7.33
N THR A 244 22.18 -9.66 6.71
CA THR A 244 23.20 -8.80 6.07
C THR A 244 23.51 -7.59 6.97
N ASN A 245 24.81 -7.29 7.14
CA ASN A 245 25.34 -6.23 7.99
C ASN A 245 25.56 -4.91 7.24
N SER A 246 24.77 -4.62 6.21
CA SER A 246 24.96 -3.43 5.37
C SER A 246 24.04 -2.28 5.80
N ASP A 247 24.62 -1.07 5.80
CA ASP A 247 23.94 0.19 6.12
C ASP A 247 23.16 0.76 4.91
N ALA A 248 23.32 0.17 3.71
CA ALA A 248 22.75 0.68 2.45
C ALA A 248 21.20 0.58 2.36
N GLY A 249 20.56 -0.13 3.30
CA GLY A 249 19.12 -0.45 3.25
C GLY A 249 18.28 0.04 4.43
N GLU A 250 18.76 0.97 5.26
CA GLU A 250 18.06 1.39 6.49
C GLU A 250 16.59 1.77 6.29
N VAL A 251 16.27 2.47 5.19
CA VAL A 251 14.90 2.90 4.88
C VAL A 251 13.99 1.70 4.61
N LEU A 252 14.43 0.72 3.82
CA LEU A 252 13.66 -0.50 3.53
C LEU A 252 13.58 -1.42 4.76
N LYS A 253 14.64 -1.45 5.57
CA LYS A 253 14.68 -2.15 6.85
C LYS A 253 13.68 -1.58 7.85
N VAL A 254 13.51 -0.25 7.88
CA VAL A 254 12.50 0.42 8.70
C VAL A 254 11.10 0.18 8.12
N ILE A 255 10.89 0.39 6.82
CA ILE A 255 9.58 0.23 6.17
C ILE A 255 9.07 -1.21 6.28
N SER A 256 9.92 -2.22 6.11
CA SER A 256 9.55 -3.65 6.23
C SER A 256 9.20 -4.09 7.66
N LYS A 257 9.47 -3.26 8.67
CA LYS A 257 9.08 -3.50 10.07
C LYS A 257 7.81 -2.76 10.45
N ILE A 258 7.50 -1.66 9.75
CA ILE A 258 6.33 -0.83 10.03
C ILE A 258 5.08 -1.58 9.56
N SER A 259 4.33 -2.12 10.53
CA SER A 259 3.08 -2.87 10.26
C SER A 259 1.83 -1.98 10.25
N VAL A 260 2.03 -0.66 10.29
CA VAL A 260 0.96 0.35 10.28
C VAL A 260 1.25 1.46 9.29
N TYR A 261 0.25 1.88 8.54
CA TYR A 261 0.33 3.02 7.64
C TYR A 261 -0.36 4.23 8.27
N PRO A 262 0.36 5.33 8.56
CA PRO A 262 -0.27 6.55 9.05
C PRO A 262 -1.14 7.15 7.95
N SER A 263 -2.38 7.48 8.30
CA SER A 263 -3.39 7.95 7.36
C SER A 263 -3.94 9.29 7.80
N LEU A 264 -3.69 10.31 7.00
CA LEU A 264 -4.27 11.65 7.12
C LEU A 264 -5.14 11.94 5.89
N ASN A 265 -6.33 12.49 6.10
CA ASN A 265 -7.26 12.86 5.04
C ASN A 265 -8.02 14.16 5.36
N ILE A 266 -8.15 15.03 4.37
CA ILE A 266 -8.99 16.23 4.40
C ILE A 266 -10.04 16.12 3.31
N ARG A 267 -11.31 16.20 3.67
CA ARG A 267 -12.45 15.98 2.77
C ARG A 267 -13.39 17.17 2.76
N PHE A 268 -13.82 17.58 1.58
CA PHE A 268 -14.98 18.45 1.39
C PHE A 268 -16.20 17.58 1.13
N VAL A 269 -17.26 17.84 1.88
CA VAL A 269 -18.45 17.00 1.87
C VAL A 269 -19.67 17.85 1.57
N GLY A 270 -20.44 17.43 0.57
CA GLY A 270 -21.69 18.06 0.16
C GLY A 270 -22.88 17.14 0.44
N ARG A 271 -23.96 17.69 1.01
CA ARG A 271 -25.22 16.97 1.21
C ARG A 271 -26.02 16.94 -0.09
N ILE A 272 -26.39 15.75 -0.57
CA ILE A 272 -27.18 15.56 -1.80
C ILE A 272 -28.68 15.71 -1.50
N LEU A 273 -29.18 15.00 -0.49
CA LEU A 273 -30.58 15.03 -0.05
C LEU A 273 -30.62 15.38 1.44
#